data_AF-T1CQE0-F1
#
_entry.id   AF-T1CQE0-F1
#
_cell.length_a   1.000
_cell.length_b   1.000
_cell.length_c   1.000
_cell.angle_alpha   90.00
_cell.angle_beta   90.00
_cell.angle_gamma   90.00
#
_symmetry.space_group_name_H-M   'P 1'
#
loop_
_entity.id
_entity.type
_entity.pdbx_description
1 polymer ?
#
loop_
_entity_poly.entity_id
_entity_poly.type
_entity_poly.pdbx_seq_one_letter_code
_entity_poly.pdbx_strand_id
1 'polypeptide(L)'
;RLRRFFVKEANGYRINKAVRDMCIFARQNLAYDPPFSQMNVVVCRNLLIYLGAELQKKIVPILHYALKPSGFLVLGSSESISGFPSLFSTVDKKHKIYAKKSATSRLHYNFSQTRYPAGNGADVAGKARTSQAPQESKLDVEAEADRLVLKPHAPVGVVINNAMEVVQFRGRTTRIWNRRPANRA
;
A
#
# COMPACT_ATOMS: atom_id res chain seq x y z
N ARG A 1 3.06 -2.12 -38.77
CA ARG A 1 2.90 -2.09 -37.29
C ARG A 1 1.50 -1.64 -36.84
N LEU A 2 0.96 -0.53 -37.35
CA LEU A 2 -0.36 0.01 -36.94
C LEU A 2 -1.54 -0.96 -37.17
N ARG A 3 -1.60 -1.63 -38.33
CA ARG A 3 -2.66 -2.61 -38.67
C ARG A 3 -2.86 -3.76 -37.66
N ARG A 4 -1.86 -4.07 -36.83
CA ARG A 4 -1.94 -5.17 -35.85
C ARG A 4 -2.62 -4.77 -34.54
N PHE A 5 -2.42 -3.52 -34.11
CA PHE A 5 -2.82 -3.05 -32.78
C PHE A 5 -3.88 -1.96 -32.82
N PHE A 6 -4.19 -1.44 -34.00
CA PHE A 6 -5.11 -0.33 -34.18
C PHE A 6 -6.12 -0.63 -35.29
N VAL A 7 -7.34 -0.18 -35.06
CA VAL A 7 -8.42 -0.11 -36.04
C VAL A 7 -8.48 1.33 -36.55
N LYS A 8 -8.42 1.51 -37.87
CA LYS A 8 -8.57 2.83 -38.49
C LYS A 8 -10.04 3.24 -38.43
N GLU A 9 -10.30 4.46 -37.98
CA GLU A 9 -11.63 5.08 -37.92
C GLU A 9 -11.60 6.40 -38.70
N ALA A 10 -12.78 7.01 -38.92
CA ALA A 10 -12.91 8.22 -39.73
C ALA A 10 -11.95 9.35 -39.30
N ASN A 11 -11.80 9.55 -37.98
CA ASN A 11 -11.00 10.65 -37.40
C ASN A 11 -9.77 10.17 -36.62
N GLY A 12 -9.25 8.96 -36.91
CA GLY A 12 -8.01 8.50 -36.29
C GLY A 12 -7.89 6.99 -36.14
N TYR A 13 -7.35 6.56 -35.00
CA TYR A 13 -7.10 5.17 -34.70
C TYR A 13 -7.63 4.82 -33.32
N ARG A 14 -8.34 3.69 -33.24
CA ARG A 14 -8.72 3.08 -31.98
C ARG A 14 -7.84 1.87 -31.71
N ILE A 15 -7.32 1.75 -30.50
CA ILE A 15 -6.59 0.54 -30.06
C ILE A 15 -7.51 -0.67 -30.22
N ASN A 16 -6.99 -1.80 -30.73
CA ASN A 16 -7.79 -3.01 -30.94
C ASN A 16 -8.39 -3.53 -29.61
N LYS A 17 -9.49 -4.29 -29.69
CA LYS A 17 -10.19 -4.77 -28.48
C LYS A 17 -9.28 -5.67 -27.63
N ALA A 18 -8.53 -6.58 -28.27
CA ALA A 18 -7.64 -7.52 -27.58
C ALA A 18 -6.59 -6.85 -26.68
N VAL A 19 -6.03 -5.70 -27.09
CA VAL A 19 -5.09 -4.94 -26.24
C VAL A 19 -5.83 -4.26 -25.10
N ARG A 20 -6.99 -3.66 -25.35
CA ARG A 20 -7.77 -2.99 -24.29
C ARG A 20 -8.24 -3.97 -23.21
N ASP A 21 -8.60 -5.19 -23.60
CA ASP A 21 -9.05 -6.23 -22.66
C ASP A 21 -7.92 -6.68 -21.70
N MET A 22 -6.65 -6.44 -22.04
CA MET A 22 -5.50 -6.69 -21.15
C MET A 22 -5.21 -5.54 -20.18
N CYS A 23 -5.91 -4.41 -20.30
CA CYS A 23 -5.64 -3.19 -19.55
C CYS A 23 -6.79 -2.88 -18.57
N ILE A 24 -6.45 -2.63 -17.31
CA ILE A 24 -7.37 -2.12 -16.30
C ILE A 24 -6.95 -0.69 -15.97
N PHE A 25 -7.90 0.24 -16.06
CA PHE A 25 -7.70 1.63 -15.65
C PHE A 25 -8.35 1.83 -14.28
N ALA A 26 -7.58 2.36 -13.34
CA ALA A 26 -8.03 2.65 -12.00
C ALA A 26 -7.55 4.04 -11.58
N ARG A 27 -8.36 4.75 -10.78
CA ARG A 27 -7.94 5.98 -10.12
C ARG A 27 -7.13 5.59 -8.89
N GLN A 28 -5.88 6.07 -8.80
CA GLN A 28 -5.01 5.82 -7.66
C GLN A 28 -4.20 7.07 -7.34
N ASN A 29 -4.26 7.50 -6.09
CA ASN A 29 -3.35 8.46 -5.49
C ASN A 29 -2.23 7.71 -4.76
N LEU A 30 -1.01 7.77 -5.30
CA LEU A 30 0.15 7.06 -4.75
C LEU A 30 0.50 7.45 -3.31
N ALA A 31 0.03 8.59 -2.81
CA ALA A 31 0.34 9.07 -1.47
C ALA A 31 -0.61 8.55 -0.38
N TYR A 32 -1.85 8.21 -0.76
CA TYR A 32 -2.93 7.94 0.19
C TYR A 32 -3.64 6.61 -0.04
N ASP A 33 -3.74 6.17 -1.29
CA ASP A 33 -4.45 4.93 -1.61
C ASP A 33 -3.57 3.71 -1.30
N PRO A 34 -4.17 2.57 -0.94
CA PRO A 34 -3.45 1.32 -0.76
C PRO A 34 -2.60 0.97 -2.00
N PRO A 35 -1.35 0.55 -1.81
CA PRO A 35 -0.49 0.21 -2.91
C PRO A 35 -0.90 -1.13 -3.53
N PHE A 36 -0.78 -1.23 -4.85
CA PHE A 36 -0.74 -2.52 -5.52
C PHE A 36 0.44 -3.34 -4.98
N SER A 37 0.33 -4.66 -5.01
CA SER A 37 1.40 -5.58 -4.58
C SER A 37 1.60 -6.69 -5.59
N GLN A 38 2.73 -7.40 -5.50
CA GLN A 38 3.05 -8.55 -6.36
C GLN A 38 3.19 -8.22 -7.86
N MET A 39 3.60 -7.00 -8.18
CA MET A 39 3.87 -6.56 -9.55
C MET A 39 5.23 -7.06 -10.04
N ASN A 40 5.29 -7.55 -11.28
CA ASN A 40 6.55 -7.93 -11.91
C ASN A 40 7.33 -6.69 -12.39
N VAL A 41 6.63 -5.69 -12.90
CA VAL A 41 7.21 -4.44 -13.38
C VAL A 41 6.32 -3.27 -12.96
N VAL A 42 6.93 -2.19 -12.51
CA VAL A 42 6.26 -0.91 -12.27
C VAL A 42 6.93 0.14 -13.15
N VAL A 43 6.14 0.82 -13.97
CA VAL A 43 6.60 1.91 -14.83
C VAL A 43 6.03 3.20 -14.28
N CYS A 44 6.89 4.06 -13.75
CA CYS A 44 6.53 5.35 -13.16
C CYS A 44 7.39 6.42 -13.82
N ARG A 45 6.98 6.88 -15.01
CA ARG A 45 7.72 7.85 -15.81
C ARG A 45 7.04 9.22 -15.75
N ASN A 46 7.83 10.27 -15.62
CA ASN A 46 7.39 11.67 -15.67
C ASN A 46 6.41 12.05 -14.55
N LEU A 47 6.47 11.38 -13.40
CA LEU A 47 5.67 11.70 -12.22
C LEU A 47 6.51 12.29 -11.09
N LEU A 48 7.67 11.69 -10.78
CA LEU A 48 8.45 12.03 -9.60
C LEU A 48 8.99 13.46 -9.66
N ILE A 49 9.28 13.99 -10.86
CA ILE A 49 9.77 15.37 -11.05
C ILE A 49 8.79 16.45 -10.59
N TYR A 50 7.50 16.12 -10.43
CA TYR A 50 6.48 17.05 -9.96
C TYR A 50 6.29 17.01 -8.44
N LEU A 51 6.98 16.09 -7.76
CA LEU A 51 6.80 15.83 -6.34
C LEU A 51 7.95 16.43 -5.55
N GLY A 52 7.63 17.10 -4.44
CA GLY A 52 8.64 17.55 -3.47
C GLY A 52 9.35 16.37 -2.82
N ALA A 53 10.54 16.63 -2.27
CA ALA A 53 11.41 15.60 -1.66
C ALA A 53 10.70 14.74 -0.60
N GLU A 54 9.86 15.36 0.24
CA GLU A 54 9.10 14.65 1.28
C GLU A 54 8.09 13.64 0.70
N LEU A 55 7.47 13.99 -0.43
CA LEU A 55 6.51 13.10 -1.09
C LEU A 55 7.22 12.00 -1.87
N GLN A 56 8.37 12.30 -2.49
CA GLN A 56 9.24 11.28 -3.09
C GLN A 56 9.72 10.26 -2.03
N LYS A 57 10.09 10.74 -0.83
CA LYS A 57 10.48 9.86 0.29
C LYS A 57 9.36 8.90 0.72
N LYS A 58 8.11 9.29 0.53
CA LYS A 58 6.94 8.43 0.78
C LYS A 58 6.63 7.51 -0.39
N ILE A 59 6.78 7.94 -1.63
CA ILE A 59 6.33 7.15 -2.79
C ILE A 59 7.35 6.10 -3.20
N VAL A 60 8.65 6.37 -3.13
CA VAL A 60 9.66 5.39 -3.56
C VAL A 60 9.58 4.06 -2.78
N PRO A 61 9.39 4.05 -1.45
CA PRO A 61 9.13 2.82 -0.71
C PRO A 61 7.82 2.11 -1.10
N ILE A 62 6.77 2.84 -1.47
CA ILE A 62 5.51 2.25 -2.00
C ILE A 62 5.78 1.48 -3.29
N LEU A 63 6.52 2.09 -4.22
CA LEU A 63 6.88 1.45 -5.48
C LEU A 63 7.76 0.21 -5.24
N HIS A 64 8.63 0.25 -4.22
CA HIS A 64 9.41 -0.92 -3.80
C HIS A 64 8.53 -2.05 -3.26
N TYR A 65 7.58 -1.72 -2.37
CA TYR A 65 6.63 -2.67 -1.82
C TYR A 65 5.80 -3.34 -2.92
N ALA A 66 5.36 -2.55 -3.91
CA ALA A 66 4.52 -3.04 -5.00
C ALA A 66 5.17 -4.16 -5.82
N LEU A 67 6.50 -4.20 -5.88
CA LEU A 67 7.25 -5.14 -6.69
C LEU A 67 7.47 -6.50 -6.00
N LYS A 68 7.47 -7.56 -6.81
CA LYS A 68 8.02 -8.88 -6.43
C LYS A 68 9.53 -8.79 -6.15
N PRO A 69 10.13 -9.73 -5.40
CA PRO A 69 11.58 -9.77 -5.17
C PRO A 69 12.43 -9.66 -6.44
N SER A 70 11.99 -10.26 -7.55
CA SER A 70 12.65 -10.20 -8.86
C SER A 70 12.07 -9.13 -9.79
N GLY A 71 11.37 -8.14 -9.23
CA GLY A 71 10.65 -7.12 -10.00
C GLY A 71 11.51 -5.91 -10.36
N PHE A 72 11.07 -5.19 -11.40
CA PHE A 72 11.78 -4.02 -11.93
C PHE A 72 10.96 -2.74 -11.82
N LEU A 73 11.61 -1.64 -11.44
CA LEU A 73 11.11 -0.28 -11.52
C LEU A 73 11.72 0.42 -12.73
N VAL A 74 10.89 1.07 -13.54
CA VAL A 74 11.32 1.88 -14.69
C VAL A 74 10.89 3.32 -14.49
N LEU A 75 11.85 4.24 -14.53
CA LEU A 75 11.62 5.68 -14.38
C LEU A 75 11.87 6.48 -15.67
N GLY A 76 11.48 7.74 -15.68
CA GLY A 76 11.78 8.72 -16.71
C GLY A 76 13.24 9.16 -16.71
N SER A 77 13.72 9.74 -17.81
CA SER A 77 15.12 10.15 -17.99
C SER A 77 15.60 11.17 -16.97
N SER A 78 14.71 12.08 -16.55
CA SER A 78 14.97 13.12 -15.54
C SER A 78 14.70 12.64 -14.10
N GLU A 79 14.36 11.36 -13.93
CA GLU A 79 13.99 10.79 -12.64
C GLU A 79 15.10 9.88 -12.12
N SER A 80 15.17 9.77 -10.80
CA SER A 80 16.12 8.89 -10.13
C SER A 80 15.64 8.52 -8.74
N ILE A 81 16.12 7.38 -8.26
CA ILE A 81 15.93 6.90 -6.88
C ILE A 81 17.02 7.45 -5.93
N SER A 82 17.63 8.59 -6.26
CA SER A 82 18.73 9.16 -5.47
C SER A 82 18.23 9.41 -4.04
N GLY A 83 18.79 8.68 -3.07
CA GLY A 83 18.31 8.64 -1.69
C GLY A 83 17.82 7.27 -1.20
N PHE A 84 17.63 6.29 -2.10
CA PHE A 84 17.16 4.93 -1.77
C PHE A 84 18.10 3.80 -2.25
N PRO A 85 19.43 3.88 -2.01
CA PRO A 85 20.38 2.87 -2.51
C PRO A 85 20.18 1.48 -1.88
N SER A 86 19.53 1.41 -0.72
CA SER A 86 19.20 0.16 -0.03
C SER A 86 18.00 -0.57 -0.63
N LEU A 87 17.08 0.15 -1.27
CA LEU A 87 15.84 -0.43 -1.81
C LEU A 87 16.03 -0.99 -3.23
N PHE A 88 16.92 -0.40 -4.02
CA PHE A 88 17.03 -0.70 -5.43
C PHE A 88 18.48 -0.83 -5.88
N SER A 89 18.72 -1.66 -6.88
CA SER A 89 19.97 -1.76 -7.62
C SER A 89 19.76 -1.23 -9.03
N THR A 90 20.71 -0.47 -9.56
CA THR A 90 20.66 0.02 -10.94
C THR A 90 21.00 -1.14 -11.89
N VAL A 91 20.07 -1.46 -12.79
CA VAL A 91 20.28 -2.45 -13.86
C VAL A 91 20.71 -1.75 -15.13
N ASP A 92 20.03 -0.65 -15.47
CA ASP A 92 20.37 0.17 -16.64
C ASP A 92 20.21 1.65 -16.29
N LYS A 93 21.34 2.37 -16.25
CA LYS A 93 21.35 3.80 -15.92
C LYS A 93 20.81 4.67 -17.07
N LYS A 94 21.01 4.26 -18.33
CA LYS A 94 20.56 4.99 -19.52
C LYS A 94 19.04 4.93 -19.64
N HIS A 95 18.47 3.75 -19.43
CA HIS A 95 17.03 3.50 -19.51
C HIS A 95 16.31 3.61 -18.15
N LYS A 96 17.05 3.95 -17.08
CA LYS A 96 16.52 4.17 -15.71
C LYS A 96 15.75 2.96 -15.19
N ILE A 97 16.35 1.79 -15.36
CA ILE A 97 15.81 0.49 -14.93
C ILE A 97 16.51 0.09 -13.63
N TYR A 98 15.71 -0.25 -12.63
CA TYR A 98 16.16 -0.61 -11.31
C TYR A 98 15.55 -1.95 -10.87
N ALA A 99 16.36 -2.86 -10.35
CA ALA A 99 15.88 -4.10 -9.75
C ALA A 99 15.62 -3.91 -8.26
N LYS A 100 14.52 -4.49 -7.77
CA LYS A 100 14.22 -4.53 -6.34
C LYS A 100 15.35 -5.24 -5.59
N LYS A 101 15.89 -4.61 -4.55
CA LYS A 101 16.75 -5.29 -3.58
C LYS A 101 15.89 -5.93 -2.50
N SER A 102 16.31 -7.10 -2.04
CA SER A 102 15.80 -7.67 -0.80
C SER A 102 16.25 -6.76 0.34
N ALA A 103 15.37 -5.86 0.75
CA ALA A 103 15.59 -5.03 1.92
C ALA A 103 14.98 -5.75 3.13
N THR A 104 15.76 -5.94 4.20
CA THR A 104 15.27 -6.40 5.52
C THR A 104 14.39 -5.35 6.22
N SER A 105 13.91 -4.34 5.49
CA SER A 105 13.12 -3.26 6.04
C SER A 105 11.65 -3.67 6.06
N ARG A 106 11.16 -4.00 7.26
CA ARG A 106 9.73 -3.95 7.56
C ARG A 106 9.32 -2.48 7.43
N LEU A 107 8.81 -2.08 6.26
CA LEU A 107 8.28 -0.73 6.08
C LEU A 107 7.09 -0.56 7.03
N HIS A 108 7.27 0.21 8.10
CA HIS A 108 6.18 0.62 8.99
C HIS A 108 5.35 1.68 8.23
N TYR A 109 4.46 1.22 7.34
CA TYR A 109 3.48 2.10 6.72
C TYR A 109 2.41 2.43 7.75
N ASN A 110 2.46 3.64 8.28
CA ASN A 110 1.26 4.26 8.81
C ASN A 110 0.36 4.55 7.62
N PHE A 111 -0.57 3.64 7.32
CA PHE A 111 -1.83 4.06 6.74
C PHE A 111 -2.44 4.98 7.79
N SER A 112 -2.17 6.28 7.69
CA SER A 112 -2.98 7.27 8.36
C SER A 112 -4.40 6.92 7.94
N GLN A 113 -5.14 6.37 8.89
CA GLN A 113 -6.53 5.99 8.76
C GLN A 113 -7.14 7.04 7.85
N THR A 114 -7.58 6.66 6.64
CA THR A 114 -8.73 7.35 6.07
C THR A 114 -9.72 7.33 7.21
N ARG A 115 -9.86 8.47 7.90
CA ARG A 115 -11.02 8.71 8.74
C ARG A 115 -12.14 8.51 7.74
N TYR A 116 -12.69 7.30 7.70
CA TYR A 116 -14.08 7.15 7.38
C TYR A 116 -14.73 8.22 8.26
N PRO A 117 -15.44 9.19 7.70
CA PRO A 117 -16.28 10.03 8.53
C PRO A 117 -17.30 9.08 9.14
N ALA A 118 -16.96 8.48 10.29
CA ALA A 118 -17.94 8.06 11.26
C ALA A 118 -18.72 9.34 11.52
N GLY A 119 -19.99 9.34 11.10
CA GLY A 119 -20.83 10.52 11.09
C GLY A 119 -20.74 11.27 12.41
N ASN A 120 -20.67 12.59 12.32
CA ASN A 120 -20.87 13.59 13.37
C ASN A 120 -21.09 13.02 14.79
N GLY A 121 -19.99 12.79 15.51
CA GLY A 121 -19.95 12.78 16.96
C GLY A 121 -19.08 13.94 17.39
N ALA A 122 -19.71 15.00 17.87
CA ALA A 122 -19.11 16.27 18.25
C ALA A 122 -17.97 16.14 19.28
N ASP A 123 -17.01 17.06 19.15
CA ASP A 123 -16.30 17.74 20.24
C ASP A 123 -15.97 16.94 21.51
N VAL A 124 -14.73 16.45 21.61
CA VAL A 124 -14.02 16.47 22.91
C VAL A 124 -12.56 16.84 22.70
N ALA A 125 -12.29 18.15 22.78
CA ALA A 125 -10.96 18.66 23.03
C ALA A 125 -10.55 18.29 24.47
N GLY A 126 -9.77 17.22 24.62
CA GLY A 126 -9.21 16.78 25.90
C GLY A 126 -7.71 17.00 25.97
N LYS A 127 -7.29 18.05 26.69
CA LYS A 127 -5.88 18.39 27.01
C LYS A 127 -5.13 17.18 27.58
N ALA A 128 -3.99 16.85 26.99
CA ALA A 128 -3.03 15.91 27.56
C ALA A 128 -2.45 16.48 28.87
N ARG A 129 -2.72 15.82 30.00
CA ARG A 129 -1.97 16.00 31.24
C ARG A 129 -1.06 14.80 31.43
N THR A 130 0.23 15.09 31.54
CA THR A 130 1.30 14.18 31.96
C THR A 130 1.14 13.86 33.44
N SER A 131 1.15 12.57 33.81
CA SER A 131 1.54 12.12 35.14
C SER A 131 1.82 10.61 35.16
N GLN A 132 2.80 10.25 35.99
CA GLN A 132 3.56 9.00 36.09
C GLN A 132 2.75 7.77 36.54
N ALA A 133 3.28 6.58 36.24
CA ALA A 133 2.89 5.27 36.80
C ALA A 133 3.32 5.16 38.29
N PRO A 134 2.82 4.20 39.14
CA PRO A 134 2.82 2.75 38.85
C PRO A 134 1.67 1.87 39.45
N GLN A 135 1.52 0.68 38.84
CA GLN A 135 0.98 -0.62 39.32
C GLN A 135 -0.42 -0.69 39.98
N GLU A 136 -1.32 -1.47 39.36
CA GLU A 136 -2.04 -2.56 40.03
C GLU A 136 -2.75 -3.48 39.01
N SER A 137 -2.69 -4.80 39.26
CA SER A 137 -3.28 -5.87 38.46
C SER A 137 -4.80 -5.92 38.60
N LYS A 138 -5.50 -4.97 37.98
CA LYS A 138 -6.90 -5.20 37.62
C LYS A 138 -6.90 -5.97 36.31
N LEU A 139 -7.52 -7.15 36.34
CA LEU A 139 -8.08 -7.74 35.12
C LEU A 139 -8.70 -6.59 34.35
N ASP A 140 -8.22 -6.39 33.13
CA ASP A 140 -8.51 -5.26 32.27
C ASP A 140 -9.98 -5.37 31.84
N VAL A 141 -10.89 -5.00 32.76
CA VAL A 141 -12.34 -5.09 32.61
C VAL A 141 -12.74 -4.22 31.44
N GLU A 142 -12.05 -3.09 31.25
CA GLU A 142 -12.17 -2.26 30.06
C GLU A 142 -11.80 -3.04 28.78
N ALA A 143 -10.65 -3.72 28.73
CA ALA A 143 -10.29 -4.51 27.54
C ALA A 143 -11.21 -5.72 27.27
N GLU A 144 -11.72 -6.38 28.30
CA GLU A 144 -12.66 -7.49 28.12
C GLU A 144 -14.06 -6.98 27.73
N ALA A 145 -14.50 -5.83 28.26
CA ALA A 145 -15.72 -5.16 27.82
C ALA A 145 -15.62 -4.73 26.35
N ASP A 146 -14.51 -4.11 25.95
CA ASP A 146 -14.24 -3.76 24.55
C ASP A 146 -14.22 -5.01 23.65
N ARG A 147 -13.61 -6.12 24.12
CA ARG A 147 -13.63 -7.39 23.39
C ARG A 147 -15.05 -7.91 23.17
N LEU A 148 -15.91 -7.82 24.18
CA LEU A 148 -17.30 -8.28 24.13
C LEU A 148 -18.17 -7.41 23.22
N VAL A 149 -17.99 -6.08 23.24
CA VAL A 149 -18.73 -5.14 22.38
C VAL A 149 -18.28 -5.24 20.92
N LEU A 150 -16.96 -5.36 20.69
CA LEU A 150 -16.40 -5.38 19.33
C LEU A 150 -16.56 -6.74 18.63
N LYS A 151 -16.79 -7.84 19.34
CA LYS A 151 -16.92 -9.16 18.69
C LYS A 151 -18.21 -9.32 17.86
N PRO A 152 -19.40 -8.88 18.32
CA PRO A 152 -20.62 -8.89 17.51
C PRO A 152 -20.81 -7.66 16.61
N HIS A 153 -20.29 -6.48 16.97
CA HIS A 153 -20.66 -5.22 16.29
C HIS A 153 -19.53 -4.54 15.51
N ALA A 154 -18.28 -5.00 15.59
CA ALA A 154 -17.21 -4.37 14.82
C ALA A 154 -17.32 -4.68 13.32
N PRO A 155 -17.01 -3.69 12.45
CA PRO A 155 -16.89 -3.92 11.01
C PRO A 155 -15.84 -5.00 10.71
N VAL A 156 -16.01 -5.71 9.58
CA VAL A 156 -15.06 -6.74 9.13
C VAL A 156 -13.68 -6.10 8.95
N GLY A 157 -12.67 -6.65 9.61
CA GLY A 157 -11.35 -6.01 9.66
C GLY A 157 -10.26 -6.95 10.15
N VAL A 158 -9.01 -6.51 10.01
CA VAL A 158 -7.84 -7.26 10.44
C VAL A 158 -6.95 -6.34 11.27
N VAL A 159 -6.56 -6.80 12.45
CA VAL A 159 -5.59 -6.13 13.32
C VAL A 159 -4.22 -6.72 13.01
N ILE A 160 -3.29 -5.85 12.65
CA ILE A 160 -1.89 -6.21 12.42
C ILE A 160 -1.01 -5.59 13.50
N ASN A 161 0.07 -6.28 13.87
CA ASN A 161 1.10 -5.70 14.75
C ASN A 161 2.04 -4.79 13.94
N ASN A 162 2.99 -4.16 14.64
CA ASN A 162 4.03 -3.34 14.02
C ASN A 162 4.94 -4.14 13.06
N ALA A 163 4.93 -5.48 13.13
CA ALA A 163 5.62 -6.35 12.18
C ALA A 163 4.76 -6.73 10.95
N MET A 164 3.56 -6.13 10.79
CA MET A 164 2.56 -6.44 9.75
C MET A 164 2.02 -7.88 9.78
N GLU A 165 2.21 -8.59 10.90
CA GLU A 165 1.63 -9.90 11.10
C GLU A 165 0.18 -9.75 11.55
N VAL A 166 -0.69 -10.62 11.06
CA VAL A 166 -2.09 -10.61 11.48
C VAL A 166 -2.18 -11.15 12.91
N VAL A 167 -2.49 -10.26 13.84
CA VAL A 167 -2.74 -10.60 15.25
C VAL A 167 -4.18 -11.08 15.41
N GLN A 168 -5.11 -10.47 14.69
CA GLN A 168 -6.53 -10.78 14.87
C GLN A 168 -7.35 -10.50 13.61
N PHE A 169 -8.28 -11.41 13.32
CA PHE A 169 -9.36 -11.19 12.35
C PHE A 169 -10.64 -10.83 13.09
N ARG A 170 -11.38 -9.84 12.58
CA ARG A 170 -12.69 -9.40 13.09
C ARG A 170 -13.75 -9.65 12.02
N GLY A 171 -14.86 -10.28 12.40
CA GLY A 171 -15.94 -10.66 11.49
C GLY A 171 -15.62 -11.85 10.55
N ARG A 172 -16.57 -12.21 9.67
CA ARG A 172 -16.40 -13.29 8.67
C ARG A 172 -15.57 -12.80 7.47
N THR A 173 -14.26 -13.02 7.50
CA THR A 173 -13.33 -12.65 6.41
C THR A 173 -13.21 -13.69 5.28
N THR A 174 -13.90 -14.83 5.39
CA THR A 174 -13.79 -15.97 4.46
C THR A 174 -14.24 -15.67 3.03
N ARG A 175 -15.00 -14.59 2.81
CA ARG A 175 -15.49 -14.18 1.48
C ARG A 175 -14.47 -13.35 0.69
N ILE A 176 -13.45 -12.81 1.36
CA ILE A 176 -12.44 -11.90 0.78
C ILE A 176 -11.01 -12.48 0.85
N TRP A 177 -10.75 -13.43 1.75
CA TRP A 177 -9.42 -14.01 1.96
C TRP A 177 -9.52 -15.52 2.17
N ASN A 178 -8.86 -16.30 1.30
CA ASN A 178 -8.85 -17.76 1.40
C ASN A 178 -7.69 -18.20 2.31
N ARG A 179 -7.99 -18.88 3.42
CA ARG A 179 -6.97 -19.42 4.34
C ARG A 179 -6.12 -20.46 3.61
N ARG A 180 -4.79 -20.30 3.66
CA ARG A 180 -3.91 -21.48 3.74
C ARG A 180 -3.60 -21.70 5.22
N PRO A 181 -3.86 -22.88 5.79
CA PRO A 181 -3.48 -23.16 7.17
C PRO A 181 -1.95 -23.13 7.27
N ALA A 182 -1.43 -22.34 8.21
CA ALA A 182 -0.07 -22.50 8.66
C ALA A 182 0.01 -23.82 9.44
N ASN A 183 0.84 -24.74 8.95
CA ASN A 183 1.28 -25.92 9.70
C ASN A 183 1.71 -25.49 11.11
N ARG A 184 1.03 -26.02 12.12
CA ARG A 184 1.65 -26.24 13.43
C ARG A 184 2.16 -27.67 13.45
N ALA A 185 3.37 -27.81 13.99
CA ALA A 185 4.02 -29.07 14.30
C ALA A 185 3.13 -29.96 15.19
#